data_AF-A0A1K1PWK3-F1
#
_entry.id   AF-A0A1K1PWK3-F1
#
_cell.length_a   1.000
_cell.length_b   1.000
_cell.length_c   1.000
_cell.angle_alpha   90.00
_cell.angle_beta   90.00
_cell.angle_gamma   90.00
#
_symmetry.space_group_name_H-M   'P 1'
#
loop_
_entity.id
_entity.type
_entity.pdbx_description
1 polymer ?
#
loop_
_entity_poly.entity_id
_entity_poly.type
_entity_poly.pdbx_seq_one_letter_code
_entity_poly.pdbx_strand_id
1 'polypeptide(L)' 'MSTNELRKALVADDELSFSHNGRDYLLYGWNQCDGYVLSLECEGELVWQSAPMAKAACTEEFLRYYSEL' A
#
# COMPACT_ATOMS: atom_id res chain seq x y z
N MET A 1 -9.53 5.61 -6.46
CA MET A 1 -10.14 4.58 -5.57
C MET A 1 -10.40 5.20 -4.20
N SER A 2 -11.43 4.76 -3.49
CA SER A 2 -11.71 5.25 -2.13
C SER A 2 -10.78 4.61 -1.09
N THR A 3 -10.52 5.31 0.01
CA THR A 3 -9.74 4.81 1.16
C THR A 3 -10.29 3.49 1.73
N ASN A 4 -11.62 3.30 1.67
CA ASN A 4 -12.28 2.09 2.15
C ASN A 4 -12.04 0.87 1.25
N GLU A 5 -11.98 1.08 -0.07
CA GLU A 5 -11.61 0.01 -1.02
C GLU A 5 -10.14 -0.37 -0.85
N LEU A 6 -9.26 0.62 -0.70
CA LEU A 6 -7.83 0.43 -0.41
C LEU A 6 -7.61 -0.42 0.85
N ARG A 7 -8.30 -0.04 1.94
CA ARG A 7 -8.23 -0.74 3.24
C ARG A 7 -8.67 -2.19 3.11
N LYS A 8 -9.75 -2.47 2.38
CA LYS A 8 -10.23 -3.85 2.17
C LYS A 8 -9.21 -4.69 1.41
N ALA A 9 -8.59 -4.15 0.37
CA ALA A 9 -7.59 -4.86 -0.41
C ALA A 9 -6.32 -5.16 0.40
N LEU A 10 -5.83 -4.20 1.20
CA LEU A 10 -4.69 -4.39 2.09
C LEU A 10 -4.91 -5.48 3.14
N VAL A 11 -6.14 -5.56 3.67
CA VAL A 11 -6.51 -6.60 4.64
C VAL A 11 -6.61 -7.98 3.97
N ALA A 12 -6.93 -8.05 2.68
CA ALA A 12 -7.06 -9.30 1.94
C ALA A 12 -5.72 -9.95 1.51
N ASP A 13 -4.57 -9.26 1.70
CA ASP A 13 -3.24 -9.69 1.21
C ASP A 13 -3.16 -9.84 -0.32
N ASP A 14 -4.01 -9.11 -1.04
CA ASP A 14 -4.01 -9.15 -2.49
C ASP A 14 -2.98 -8.15 -3.05
N GLU A 15 -2.39 -8.52 -4.19
CA GLU A 15 -1.75 -7.54 -5.08
C GLU A 15 -2.84 -6.61 -5.63
N LEU A 16 -2.65 -5.29 -5.50
CA LEU A 16 -3.61 -4.31 -5.96
C LEU A 16 -2.94 -3.26 -6.85
N SER A 17 -3.29 -3.27 -8.13
CA SER A 17 -2.93 -2.19 -9.06
C SER A 17 -3.98 -1.09 -9.05
N PHE A 18 -3.57 0.17 -8.95
CA PHE A 18 -4.49 1.31 -8.98
C PHE A 18 -3.84 2.60 -9.46
N SER A 19 -4.66 3.55 -9.94
CA SER A 19 -4.20 4.89 -10.31
C SER A 19 -4.63 5.94 -9.28
N HIS A 20 -3.73 6.85 -8.95
CA HIS A 20 -3.96 7.99 -8.05
C HIS A 20 -3.18 9.23 -8.52
N ASN A 21 -3.82 10.40 -8.56
CA ASN A 21 -3.20 11.66 -9.01
C ASN A 21 -2.44 11.56 -10.35
N GLY A 22 -2.94 10.75 -11.29
CA GLY A 22 -2.33 10.57 -12.62
C GLY A 22 -1.10 9.67 -12.66
N ARG A 23 -0.78 9.00 -11.54
CA ARG A 23 0.27 7.97 -11.45
C ARG A 23 -0.35 6.61 -11.20
N ASP A 24 0.30 5.56 -11.69
CA ASP A 24 -0.08 4.18 -11.45
C ASP A 24 0.76 3.59 -10.30
N TYR A 25 0.12 2.80 -9.46
CA TYR A 25 0.65 2.23 -8.23
C TYR A 25 0.39 0.73 -8.23
N LEU A 26 1.37 -0.04 -7.76
CA LEU A 26 1.21 -1.46 -7.49
C LEU A 26 1.48 -1.76 -6.02
N LEU A 27 0.45 -2.19 -5.31
CA LEU A 27 0.43 -2.46 -3.87
C LEU A 27 0.59 -3.95 -3.57
N TYR A 28 1.51 -4.30 -2.68
CA TYR A 28 1.68 -5.67 -2.18
C TYR A 28 1.42 -5.74 -0.68
N GLY A 29 0.49 -6.62 -0.26
CA GLY A 29 0.28 -6.97 1.14
C GLY A 29 0.69 -8.41 1.42
N TRP A 30 1.42 -8.66 2.52
CA TRP A 30 1.74 -10.01 3.00
C TRP A 30 1.30 -10.22 4.45
N ASN A 31 0.90 -11.46 4.75
CA ASN A 31 0.36 -11.89 6.05
C ASN A 31 1.33 -11.74 7.23
N GLN A 32 2.64 -11.69 6.98
CA GLN A 32 3.65 -11.37 7.99
C GLN A 32 4.34 -10.08 7.58
N CYS A 33 3.96 -8.99 8.23
CA CYS A 33 4.52 -7.66 8.00
C CYS A 33 5.87 -7.53 8.71
N ASP A 34 6.92 -8.15 8.15
CA ASP A 34 8.28 -7.64 8.27
C ASP A 34 8.53 -6.51 7.24
N GLY A 35 7.49 -5.69 7.01
CA GLY A 35 7.56 -4.41 6.30
C GLY A 35 7.70 -4.51 4.79
N TYR A 36 6.62 -4.73 4.05
CA TYR A 36 6.55 -4.29 2.64
C TYR A 36 5.11 -3.90 2.26
N VAL A 37 4.99 -2.68 1.74
CA VAL A 37 3.87 -2.22 0.93
C VAL A 37 4.53 -1.42 -0.18
N LEU A 38 4.97 -2.14 -1.21
CA LEU A 38 5.56 -1.51 -2.38
C LEU A 38 4.50 -0.63 -3.04
N SER A 39 4.90 0.51 -3.57
CA SER A 39 4.16 1.17 -4.63
C SER A 39 5.16 1.37 -5.76
N LEU A 40 5.05 0.51 -6.77
CA LEU A 40 5.82 0.68 -7.99
C LEU A 40 5.12 1.76 -8.82
N GLU A 41 5.80 2.86 -9.09
CA GLU A 41 5.51 3.59 -10.33
C GLU A 41 5.77 2.65 -11.51
N CYS A 42 5.19 2.89 -12.68
CA CYS A 42 5.32 2.06 -13.89
C CYS A 42 6.78 1.71 -14.32
N GLU A 43 7.80 2.23 -13.63
CA GLU A 43 9.22 1.99 -13.86
C GLU A 43 9.92 1.13 -12.77
N GLY A 44 9.20 0.66 -11.75
CA GLY A 44 9.77 -0.24 -10.74
C GLY A 44 10.42 0.45 -9.53
N GLU A 45 10.14 1.72 -9.30
CA GLU A 45 10.69 2.47 -8.15
C GLU A 45 9.90 2.22 -6.86
N LEU A 46 10.61 2.09 -5.74
CA LEU A 46 10.02 1.98 -4.41
C LEU A 46 9.68 3.38 -3.86
N VAL A 47 8.39 3.73 -3.78
CA VAL A 47 8.00 5.03 -3.20
C VAL A 47 7.69 4.98 -1.70
N TRP A 48 7.35 3.81 -1.15
CA TRP A 48 7.00 3.67 0.27
C TRP A 48 7.25 2.26 0.79
N GLN A 49 7.57 2.15 2.08
CA GLN A 49 7.72 0.89 2.80
C GLN A 49 7.54 1.13 4.31
N SER A 50 6.75 0.30 5.00
CA SER A 50 6.61 0.35 6.46
C SER A 50 7.77 -0.36 7.17
N ALA A 51 8.03 0.00 8.43
CA ALA A 51 8.87 -0.82 9.32
C ALA A 51 8.16 -2.15 9.69
N PRO A 52 8.88 -3.16 10.20
CA PRO A 52 8.29 -4.39 10.74
C PRO A 52 7.33 -4.08 11.89
N MET A 53 6.05 -4.42 11.71
CA MET A 53 4.99 -4.19 12.70
C MET A 53 3.75 -5.02 12.39
N ALA A 54 2.75 -4.97 13.26
CA ALA A 54 1.48 -5.66 13.02
C ALA A 54 0.80 -5.14 11.74
N LYS A 55 0.23 -6.03 10.92
CA LYS A 55 -0.44 -5.70 9.65
C LYS A 55 -1.47 -4.57 9.75
N ALA A 56 -2.23 -4.54 10.86
CA ALA A 56 -3.18 -3.46 11.13
C ALA A 56 -2.48 -2.09 11.25
N ALA A 57 -1.34 -2.03 11.92
CA ALA A 57 -0.55 -0.80 12.03
C ALA A 57 0.06 -0.38 10.68
N CYS A 58 0.60 -1.33 9.90
CA CYS A 58 1.08 -1.05 8.54
C CYS A 58 -0.01 -0.44 7.66
N THR A 59 -1.22 -0.99 7.75
CA THR A 59 -2.38 -0.53 6.97
C THR A 59 -2.69 0.93 7.32
N GLU A 60 -2.76 1.29 8.61
CA GLU A 60 -3.04 2.67 9.01
C GLU A 60 -1.92 3.65 8.60
N GLU A 61 -0.65 3.24 8.70
CA GLU A 61 0.47 4.09 8.25
C GLU A 61 0.44 4.34 6.74
N PHE A 62 0.14 3.30 5.94
CA PHE A 62 -0.02 3.45 4.50
C PHE A 62 -1.18 4.37 4.15
N LEU A 63 -2.33 4.22 4.83
CA LEU A 63 -3.49 5.08 4.57
C LEU A 63 -3.20 6.55 4.89
N ARG A 64 -2.39 6.83 5.93
CA ARG A 64 -1.91 8.18 6.23
C ARG A 64 -1.00 8.69 5.10
N TYR A 65 0.00 7.92 4.70
CA TYR A 65 0.87 8.28 3.57
C TYR A 65 0.08 8.55 2.28
N TYR A 66 -0.84 7.65 1.94
CA TYR A 66 -1.70 7.78 0.76
C TYR A 66 -2.59 9.02 0.80
N SER A 67 -3.01 9.48 1.98
CA SER A 67 -3.78 10.72 2.11
C SER A 67 -2.97 12.00 1.90
N GLU A 68 -1.64 11.89 1.92
CA GLU A 68 -0.69 12.99 1.74
C GLU A 68 -0.07 13.04 0.32
N LEU A 69 -0.32 12.01 -0.50
CA LEU A 69 0.07 11.92 -1.93
C LEU A 69 -0.81 12.78 -2.85
#